data_AF-A0A1G3FHI2-F1
#
_entry.id   AF-A0A1G3FHI2-F1
#
_cell.length_a   1.000
_cell.length_b   1.000
_cell.length_c   1.000
_cell.angle_alpha   90.00
_cell.angle_beta   90.00
_cell.angle_gamma   90.00
#
_symmetry.space_group_name_H-M   'P 1'
#
loop_
_entity.id
_entity.type
_entity.pdbx_description
1 polymer ?
#
loop_
_entity_poly.entity_id
_entity_poly.type
_entity_poly.pdbx_seq_one_letter_code
_entity_poly.pdbx_strand_id
1 'polypeptide(L)'
;MNSSDAVREGLIPLLPRLRRLARALAGQVADADDLVQMVLERALARAAQWRPDAALDKWVFAIARNAWRDELRARGRSQHLFAPEEAGEMAADRASAQPAQQLELAMALAALPPDHREVVALV
;
A
#
# COMPACT_ATOMS: atom_id res chain seq x y z
N MET A 1 5.88 14.55 -24.18
CA MET A 1 6.14 13.90 -22.88
C MET A 1 5.75 12.43 -23.02
N ASN A 2 6.66 11.49 -22.85
CA ASN A 2 6.28 10.06 -22.82
C ASN A 2 5.52 9.79 -21.50
N SER A 3 4.54 8.89 -21.48
CA SER A 3 3.77 8.59 -20.24
C SER A 3 4.69 8.14 -19.09
N SER A 4 5.83 7.52 -19.42
CA SER A 4 6.89 7.16 -18.47
C SER A 4 7.48 8.36 -17.72
N ASP A 5 7.77 9.46 -18.43
CA ASP A 5 8.37 10.65 -17.83
C ASP A 5 7.35 11.41 -16.96
N ALA A 6 6.11 11.52 -17.43
CA ALA A 6 5.02 12.14 -16.68
C ALA A 6 4.73 11.38 -15.36
N VAL A 7 4.76 10.05 -15.39
CA VAL A 7 4.62 9.23 -14.17
C VAL A 7 5.80 9.46 -13.23
N ARG A 8 7.04 9.43 -13.75
CA ARG A 8 8.25 9.64 -12.94
C ARG A 8 8.22 11.00 -12.23
N GLU A 9 7.94 12.07 -12.96
CA GLU A 9 7.87 13.42 -12.41
C GLU A 9 6.74 13.55 -11.39
N GLY A 10 5.57 12.98 -11.67
CA GLY A 10 4.43 13.00 -10.78
C GLY A 10 4.60 12.15 -9.51
N LEU A 11 5.46 11.13 -9.53
CA LEU A 11 5.76 10.30 -8.36
C LEU A 11 6.54 11.07 -7.28
N ILE A 12 7.46 11.97 -7.67
CA ILE A 12 8.30 12.72 -6.73
C ILE A 12 7.46 13.49 -5.69
N PRO A 13 6.50 14.34 -6.06
CA PRO A 13 5.66 15.05 -5.07
C PRO A 13 4.69 14.11 -4.33
N LEU A 14 4.42 12.91 -4.85
CA LEU A 14 3.56 11.92 -4.19
C LEU A 14 4.28 11.09 -3.13
N LEU A 15 5.62 11.00 -3.16
CA LEU A 15 6.43 10.18 -2.26
C LEU A 15 6.11 10.36 -0.77
N PRO A 16 5.97 11.58 -0.20
CA PRO A 16 5.67 11.75 1.21
C PRO A 16 4.30 11.15 1.60
N ARG A 17 3.30 11.29 0.71
CA ARG A 17 1.96 10.73 0.93
C ARG A 17 1.97 9.21 0.79
N LEU A 18 2.71 8.68 -0.20
CA LEU A 18 2.88 7.24 -0.38
C LEU A 18 3.56 6.60 0.83
N ARG A 19 4.60 7.22 1.39
CA ARG A 19 5.27 6.74 2.62
C ARG A 19 4.33 6.74 3.83
N ARG A 20 3.52 7.78 4.01
CA ARG A 20 2.50 7.82 5.07
C ARG A 20 1.48 6.69 4.93
N LEU A 21 0.98 6.47 3.71
CA LEU A 21 0.07 5.37 3.43
C LEU A 21 0.74 4.02 3.72
N ALA A 22 1.97 3.81 3.24
CA ALA A 22 2.68 2.56 3.46
C ALA A 22 2.93 2.27 4.94
N ARG A 23 3.28 3.28 5.75
CA ARG A 23 3.41 3.15 7.20
C ARG A 23 2.09 2.77 7.88
N ALA A 24 0.99 3.38 7.45
CA ALA A 24 -0.34 3.05 7.96
C ALA A 24 -0.78 1.63 7.60
N LEU A 25 -0.34 1.10 6.45
CA LEU A 25 -0.65 -0.26 6.01
C LEU A 25 0.24 -1.32 6.67
N ALA A 26 1.53 -1.06 6.72
CA ALA A 26 2.54 -2.04 7.12
C ALA A 26 2.78 -2.08 8.64
N GLY A 27 2.45 -1.00 9.36
CA GLY A 27 2.64 -0.90 10.81
C GLY A 27 4.09 -0.75 11.29
N GLN A 28 5.07 -1.17 10.48
CA GLN A 28 6.50 -1.06 10.78
C GLN A 28 7.29 -0.41 9.63
N VAL A 29 8.41 0.25 9.96
CA VAL A 29 9.15 1.13 9.03
C VAL A 29 9.77 0.39 7.84
N ALA A 30 10.45 -0.74 8.07
CA ALA A 30 11.07 -1.53 7.01
C ALA A 30 10.04 -2.07 6.00
N ASP A 31 8.92 -2.66 6.45
CA ASP A 31 7.86 -3.15 5.56
C ASP A 31 7.21 -1.98 4.79
N ALA A 32 7.12 -0.80 5.42
CA ALA A 32 6.61 0.39 4.75
C ALA A 32 7.54 0.86 3.64
N ASP A 33 8.85 0.87 3.88
CA ASP A 33 9.85 1.27 2.89
C ASP A 33 9.92 0.24 1.74
N ASP A 34 9.85 -1.06 2.05
CA ASP A 34 9.76 -2.13 1.05
C ASP A 34 8.50 -2.00 0.19
N LEU A 35 7.35 -1.72 0.81
CA LEU A 35 6.10 -1.48 0.10
C LEU A 35 6.21 -0.25 -0.81
N VAL A 36 6.83 0.84 -0.35
CA VAL A 36 7.07 2.03 -1.18
C VAL A 36 7.92 1.67 -2.39
N GLN A 37 9.03 0.96 -2.19
CA GLN A 37 9.90 0.52 -3.28
C GLN A 37 9.13 -0.30 -4.32
N MET A 38 8.38 -1.31 -3.87
CA MET A 38 7.59 -2.17 -4.73
C MET A 38 6.53 -1.40 -5.53
N VAL A 39 5.92 -0.37 -4.93
CA VAL A 39 4.95 0.49 -5.61
C VAL A 39 5.63 1.33 -6.69
N LEU A 40 6.78 1.92 -6.40
CA LEU A 40 7.51 2.74 -7.37
C LEU A 40 7.97 1.89 -8.56
N GLU A 41 8.53 0.71 -8.31
CA GLU A 41 8.92 -0.24 -9.36
C GLU A 41 7.74 -0.61 -10.25
N ARG A 42 6.60 -0.97 -9.65
CA ARG A 42 5.38 -1.33 -10.39
C ARG A 42 4.77 -0.15 -11.14
N ALA A 43 4.78 1.05 -10.56
CA ALA A 43 4.28 2.26 -11.21
C ALA A 43 5.14 2.63 -12.42
N LEU A 44 6.46 2.57 -12.31
CA LEU A 44 7.38 2.83 -13.42
C LEU A 44 7.26 1.76 -14.50
N ALA A 45 7.23 0.47 -14.12
CA ALA A 45 7.09 -0.63 -15.08
C ALA A 45 5.75 -0.59 -15.85
N ARG A 46 4.68 -0.06 -15.22
CA ARG A 46 3.34 0.06 -15.81
C ARG A 46 3.02 1.47 -16.28
N ALA A 47 4.00 2.37 -16.38
CA ALA A 47 3.74 3.78 -16.67
C ALA A 47 3.03 4.01 -18.00
N ALA A 48 3.24 3.14 -19.00
CA ALA A 48 2.52 3.19 -20.28
C ALA A 48 1.01 2.86 -20.16
N GLN A 49 0.58 2.22 -19.06
CA GLN A 49 -0.82 1.90 -18.79
C GLN A 49 -1.55 3.05 -18.09
N TRP A 50 -0.82 4.00 -17.51
CA TRP A 50 -1.43 5.18 -16.92
C TRP A 50 -1.91 6.12 -18.04
N ARG A 51 -3.18 6.51 -17.95
CA ARG A 51 -3.77 7.46 -18.87
C ARG A 51 -3.71 8.87 -18.27
N PRO A 52 -3.30 9.90 -19.02
CA PRO A 52 -3.16 11.27 -18.50
C PRO A 52 -4.46 11.90 -17.98
N ASP A 53 -5.63 11.39 -18.37
CA ASP A 53 -6.95 11.82 -17.88
C ASP A 53 -7.31 11.23 -16.51
N ALA A 54 -6.53 10.27 -16.01
CA ALA A 54 -6.71 9.65 -14.70
C ALA A 54 -5.79 10.29 -13.65
N ALA A 55 -6.33 10.52 -12.46
CA ALA A 55 -5.55 11.04 -11.33
C ALA A 55 -4.42 10.05 -10.93
N LEU A 56 -3.16 10.51 -11.06
CA LEU A 56 -1.97 9.68 -10.82
C LEU A 56 -1.92 9.13 -9.40
N ASP A 57 -2.30 9.93 -8.40
CA ASP A 57 -2.36 9.55 -7.00
C ASP A 57 -3.30 8.35 -6.76
N LYS A 58 -4.51 8.38 -7.35
CA LYS A 58 -5.47 7.27 -7.27
C LYS A 58 -4.90 5.99 -7.87
N TRP A 59 -4.20 6.11 -9.00
CA TRP A 59 -3.58 4.98 -9.69
C TRP A 59 -2.42 4.37 -8.86
N VAL A 60 -1.50 5.21 -8.38
CA VAL A 60 -0.38 4.78 -7.53
C VAL A 60 -0.87 4.16 -6.22
N PHE A 61 -1.89 4.76 -5.58
CA PHE A 61 -2.46 4.19 -4.36
C PHE A 61 -3.21 2.88 -4.64
N ALA A 62 -3.77 2.69 -5.82
CA ALA A 62 -4.32 1.38 -6.22
C ALA A 62 -3.24 0.31 -6.34
N ILE A 63 -2.08 0.66 -6.91
CA ILE A 63 -0.92 -0.23 -6.95
C ILE A 63 -0.47 -0.59 -5.52
N ALA A 64 -0.38 0.39 -4.62
CA ALA A 64 -0.01 0.16 -3.22
C ALA A 64 -0.96 -0.80 -2.49
N ARG A 65 -2.27 -0.62 -2.63
CA ARG A 65 -3.27 -1.52 -2.03
C ARG A 65 -3.13 -2.95 -2.55
N ASN A 66 -2.97 -3.10 -3.86
CA ASN A 66 -2.82 -4.42 -4.46
C ASN A 66 -1.51 -5.10 -4.02
N ALA A 67 -0.41 -4.35 -3.98
CA ALA A 67 0.87 -4.85 -3.50
C ALA A 67 0.78 -5.33 -2.05
N TRP A 68 0.19 -4.52 -1.15
CA TRP A 68 0.05 -4.91 0.25
C TRP A 68 -0.88 -6.12 0.44
N ARG A 69 -1.99 -6.18 -0.30
CA ARG A 69 -2.90 -7.34 -0.24
C ARG A 69 -2.22 -8.62 -0.73
N ASP A 70 -1.38 -8.54 -1.75
CA ASP A 70 -0.62 -9.68 -2.25
C ASP A 70 0.44 -10.13 -1.24
N GLU A 71 1.11 -9.18 -0.56
CA GLU A 71 2.07 -9.43 0.51
C GLU A 71 1.42 -10.12 1.72
N LEU A 72 0.28 -9.61 2.20
CA LEU A 72 -0.47 -10.23 3.30
C LEU A 72 -0.89 -11.67 2.97
N ARG A 73 -1.34 -11.92 1.75
CA ARG A 73 -1.67 -13.29 1.30
C ARG A 73 -0.44 -14.18 1.25
N ALA A 74 0.70 -13.66 0.82
CA ALA A 74 1.95 -14.42 0.80
C ALA A 74 2.40 -14.80 2.22
N ARG A 75 2.37 -13.83 3.15
CA ARG A 75 2.67 -14.06 4.57
C ARG A 75 1.75 -15.09 5.20
N GLY A 76 0.44 -15.00 4.96
CA GLY A 76 -0.53 -15.99 5.42
C GLY A 76 -0.20 -17.40 4.90
N ARG A 77 0.08 -17.56 3.60
CA ARG A 77 0.49 -18.85 3.02
C ARG A 77 1.78 -19.39 3.63
N SER A 78 2.79 -18.55 3.82
CA SER A 78 4.04 -18.96 4.47
C SER A 78 3.80 -19.42 5.90
N GLN A 79 3.01 -18.69 6.69
CA GLN A 79 2.66 -19.10 8.05
C GLN A 79 1.91 -20.44 8.09
N HIS A 80 1.03 -20.70 7.12
CA HIS A 80 0.36 -22.01 6.98
C HIS A 80 1.32 -23.15 6.61
N LEU A 81 2.34 -22.89 5.80
CA LEU A 81 3.34 -23.90 5.43
C LEU A 81 4.29 -24.26 6.58
N PHE A 82 4.52 -23.35 7.52
CA PHE A 82 5.45 -23.54 8.64
C PHE A 82 4.75 -23.82 9.98
N ALA A 83 3.42 -23.91 10.01
CA ALA A 83 2.67 -24.27 11.22
C ALA A 83 2.71 -25.80 11.46
N PRO A 84 2.97 -26.28 12.70
CA PRO A 84 2.73 -27.67 13.07
C PRO A 84 1.25 -28.02 12.82
N GLU A 85 0.95 -29.24 12.36
CA GLU A 85 -0.41 -29.68 11.95
C GLU A 85 -1.51 -29.39 12.99
N GLU A 86 -1.17 -29.28 14.28
CA GLU A 86 -2.10 -29.00 15.37
C GLU A 86 -2.46 -27.50 15.55
N ALA A 87 -1.73 -26.57 14.93
CA ALA A 87 -1.91 -25.12 15.09
C ALA A 87 -2.62 -24.42 13.89
N GLY A 88 -2.84 -25.16 12.79
CA GLY A 88 -3.33 -24.60 11.52
C GLY A 88 -4.73 -23.99 11.57
N GLU A 89 -5.62 -24.52 12.42
CA GLU A 89 -7.02 -24.10 12.46
C GLU A 89 -7.24 -22.81 13.29
N MET A 90 -6.48 -22.59 14.36
CA MET A 90 -6.65 -21.41 15.24
C MET A 90 -5.87 -20.16 14.77
N ALA A 91 -4.82 -20.34 13.96
CA ALA A 91 -4.01 -19.24 13.43
C ALA A 91 -4.67 -18.56 12.20
N ALA A 92 -5.38 -19.34 11.37
CA ALA A 92 -6.05 -18.88 10.15
C ALA A 92 -7.07 -17.76 10.42
N ASP A 93 -7.83 -17.89 11.50
CA ASP A 93 -8.99 -17.05 11.78
C ASP A 93 -8.59 -15.68 12.38
N ARG A 94 -7.50 -15.64 13.17
CA ARG A 94 -6.98 -14.39 13.74
C ARG A 94 -6.18 -13.54 12.75
N ALA A 95 -5.44 -14.19 11.84
CA ALA A 95 -4.58 -13.50 10.88
C ALA A 95 -5.37 -12.87 9.72
N SER A 96 -6.62 -13.28 9.45
CA SER A 96 -7.39 -12.78 8.32
C SER A 96 -8.18 -11.49 8.62
N ALA A 97 -8.68 -11.33 9.85
CA ALA A 97 -9.54 -10.20 10.24
C ALA A 97 -8.77 -8.89 10.52
N GLN A 98 -7.63 -8.97 11.22
CA GLN A 98 -6.86 -7.78 11.62
C GLN A 98 -6.25 -7.00 10.45
N PRO A 99 -5.66 -7.65 9.42
CA PRO A 99 -5.06 -6.92 8.29
C PRO A 99 -6.10 -6.23 7.40
N ALA A 100 -7.30 -6.82 7.29
CA ALA A 100 -8.39 -6.22 6.53
C ALA A 100 -8.88 -4.91 7.19
N GLN A 101 -9.04 -4.91 8.51
CA GLN A 101 -9.43 -3.71 9.28
C GLN A 101 -8.35 -2.61 9.23
N GLN A 102 -7.07 -2.98 9.34
CA GLN A 102 -5.97 -2.01 9.21
C GLN A 102 -5.91 -1.40 7.81
N LEU A 103 -6.15 -2.20 6.76
CA LEU A 103 -6.25 -1.74 5.38
C LEU A 103 -7.41 -0.75 5.22
N GLU A 104 -8.59 -1.05 5.75
CA GLU A 104 -9.76 -0.15 5.71
C GLU A 104 -9.52 1.18 6.45
N LEU A 105 -8.93 1.13 7.65
CA LEU A 105 -8.60 2.33 8.42
C LEU A 105 -7.55 3.20 7.72
N ALA A 106 -6.47 2.58 7.23
CA ALA A 106 -5.44 3.27 6.47
C ALA A 106 -6.01 3.88 5.18
N MET A 107 -6.97 3.22 4.54
CA MET A 107 -7.70 3.74 3.39
C MET A 107 -8.54 4.96 3.73
N ALA A 108 -9.30 4.94 4.84
CA ALA A 108 -10.07 6.09 5.30
C ALA A 108 -9.16 7.30 5.59
N LEU A 109 -8.01 7.06 6.22
CA LEU A 109 -7.02 8.10 6.52
C LEU A 109 -6.32 8.65 5.27
N ALA A 110 -6.13 7.84 4.24
CA ALA A 110 -5.52 8.25 2.97
C ALA A 110 -6.51 8.89 1.99
N ALA A 111 -7.81 8.61 2.13
CA ALA A 111 -8.90 9.18 1.33
C ALA A 111 -9.35 10.56 1.80
N LEU A 112 -8.85 11.05 2.94
CA LEU A 112 -9.12 12.41 3.42
C LEU A 112 -8.67 13.45 2.37
N PRO A 113 -9.58 14.35 1.94
CA PRO A 113 -9.25 15.43 1.02
C PRO A 113 -8.11 16.31 1.58
N PRO A 114 -7.25 16.85 0.71
CA PRO A 114 -6.17 17.74 1.13
C PRO A 114 -6.65 19.06 1.78
N ASP A 115 -7.96 19.33 1.75
CA ASP A 115 -8.59 20.56 2.26
C ASP A 115 -8.89 20.52 3.78
N HIS A 116 -8.70 19.37 4.44
CA HIS A 116 -8.81 19.26 5.90
C HIS A 116 -7.41 19.15 6.54
N ARG A 117 -6.58 20.16 6.27
CA ARG A 117 -5.15 20.18 6.58
C ARG A 117 -4.75 20.49 8.02
N GLU A 118 -5.67 20.58 8.97
CA GLU A 118 -5.33 21.10 10.31
C GLU A 118 -5.29 20.10 11.48
N VAL A 119 -5.64 18.81 11.34
CA VAL A 119 -5.79 17.96 12.55
C VAL A 119 -4.91 16.71 12.63
N VAL A 120 -4.14 16.33 11.60
CA VAL A 120 -3.36 15.06 11.65
C VAL A 120 -1.84 15.25 11.50
N ALA A 121 -1.33 16.48 11.66
CA ALA A 121 0.12 16.76 11.68
C ALA A 121 0.74 16.78 13.09
N LEU A 122 -0.04 16.45 14.14
CA LEU A 122 0.39 16.41 15.53
C LEU A 122 0.09 15.04 16.16
N VAL A 123 0.74 13.98 15.69
CA VAL A 123 1.23 12.85 16.50
C VAL A 123 2.39 12.20 15.76
#